data_AF-A0A0E3PES1-F1
#
_entry.id   AF-A0A0E3PES1-F1
#
_cell.length_a   1.000
_cell.length_b   1.000
_cell.length_c   1.000
_cell.angle_alpha   90.00
_cell.angle_beta   90.00
_cell.angle_gamma   90.00
#
_symmetry.space_group_name_H-M   'P 1'
#
loop_
_entity.id
_entity.type
_entity.pdbx_description
1 polymer ?
#
loop_
_entity_poly.entity_id
_entity_poly.type
_entity_poly.pdbx_seq_one_letter_code
_entity_poly.pdbx_strand_id
1 'polypeptide(L)'
;MVTLLNKRPYFDYKNYSVPKDNPIHTTGNDRELYEAIKNKVIFCNVVIILAGVYSSYSKWINKEIEIAEYFGKPIIAVEPWGSERTSRIVKEHADRIVKWNTESIVGAIRDLA
;
A
#
# COMPACT_ATOMS: atom_id res chain seq x y z
N MET A 1 1.77 8.54 -7.00
CA MET A 1 1.74 7.10 -7.27
C MET A 1 0.63 6.73 -8.25
N VAL A 2 -0.65 7.01 -7.95
CA VAL A 2 -1.79 6.71 -8.84
C VAL A 2 -1.60 7.27 -10.26
N THR A 3 -1.07 8.50 -10.37
CA THR A 3 -0.73 9.13 -11.65
C THR A 3 0.33 8.38 -12.48
N LEU A 4 1.18 7.56 -11.86
CA LEU A 4 2.16 6.72 -12.58
C LEU A 4 1.48 5.51 -13.21
N LEU A 5 0.55 4.89 -12.49
CA LEU A 5 -0.19 3.72 -12.95
C LEU A 5 -1.18 4.10 -14.05
N ASN A 6 -1.91 5.21 -13.89
CA ASN A 6 -2.84 5.73 -14.89
C ASN A 6 -2.20 6.04 -16.25
N LYS A 7 -0.88 6.28 -16.28
CA LYS A 7 -0.15 6.60 -17.50
C LYS A 7 0.32 5.37 -18.27
N ARG A 8 0.14 4.15 -17.73
CA ARG A 8 0.61 2.93 -18.37
C ARG A 8 -0.46 2.37 -19.32
N PRO A 9 -0.21 2.29 -20.63
CA PRO A 9 -1.13 1.63 -21.55
C PRO A 9 -1.29 0.14 -21.22
N TYR A 10 -2.48 -0.41 -21.48
CA TYR A 10 -2.80 -1.83 -21.25
C TYR A 10 -2.58 -2.29 -19.80
N PHE A 11 -2.89 -1.41 -18.85
CA PHE A 11 -2.86 -1.70 -17.43
C PHE A 11 -4.14 -1.18 -16.77
N ASP A 12 -5.14 -2.05 -16.71
CA ASP A 12 -6.40 -1.78 -16.03
C ASP A 12 -6.31 -2.23 -14.57
N TYR A 13 -6.69 -1.34 -13.66
CA TYR A 13 -6.68 -1.63 -12.24
C TYR A 13 -7.78 -0.85 -11.52
N LYS A 14 -8.19 -1.35 -10.36
CA LYS A 14 -9.14 -0.65 -9.49
C LYS A 14 -8.42 -0.18 -8.23
N ASN A 15 -8.57 1.11 -7.92
CA ASN A 15 -7.93 1.72 -6.78
C ASN A 15 -8.86 1.77 -5.56
N TYR A 16 -8.47 1.13 -4.46
CA TYR A 16 -9.20 1.17 -3.18
C TYR A 16 -8.56 2.08 -2.12
N SER A 17 -7.46 2.78 -2.46
CA SER A 17 -6.74 3.71 -1.58
C SER A 17 -7.65 4.74 -0.92
N VAL A 18 -7.26 5.19 0.26
CA VAL A 18 -7.86 6.36 0.91
C VAL A 18 -7.12 7.61 0.44
N PRO A 19 -7.80 8.60 -0.19
CA PRO A 19 -7.18 9.86 -0.56
C PRO A 19 -6.76 10.65 0.68
N LYS A 20 -5.63 11.34 0.61
CA LYS A 20 -5.17 12.22 1.70
C LYS A 20 -6.20 13.32 2.02
N ASP A 21 -6.87 13.82 0.98
CA ASP A 21 -7.85 14.92 1.08
C ASP A 21 -9.24 14.44 1.52
N ASN A 22 -9.44 13.12 1.60
CA ASN A 22 -10.67 12.51 2.12
C ASN A 22 -10.30 11.28 2.97
N PRO A 23 -9.69 11.49 4.16
CA PRO A 23 -9.25 10.41 5.02
C PRO A 23 -10.45 9.64 5.56
N ILE A 24 -10.21 8.40 6.03
CA ILE A 24 -11.19 7.67 6.83
C ILE A 24 -11.52 8.52 8.07
N HIS A 25 -12.72 9.10 8.08
CA HIS A 25 -13.27 9.77 9.24
C HIS A 25 -13.61 8.70 10.30
N THR A 26 -12.74 8.58 11.29
CA THR A 26 -13.02 7.78 12.49
C THR A 26 -13.22 8.72 13.66
N THR A 27 -13.94 8.27 14.68
CA THR A 27 -14.10 9.02 15.93
C THR A 27 -12.84 8.98 16.81
N GLY A 28 -11.72 8.46 16.28
CA GLY A 28 -10.48 8.18 17.01
C GLY A 28 -10.38 6.74 17.53
N ASN A 29 -11.37 5.89 17.24
CA ASN A 29 -11.36 4.49 17.66
C ASN A 29 -10.51 3.62 16.72
N ASP A 30 -9.49 2.97 17.28
CA ASP A 30 -8.56 2.08 16.59
C ASP A 30 -9.26 0.89 15.90
N ARG A 31 -10.41 0.44 16.42
CA ARG A 31 -11.24 -0.63 15.83
C ARG A 31 -12.01 -0.14 14.60
N GLU A 32 -12.57 1.06 14.66
CA GLU A 32 -13.27 1.65 13.50
C GLU A 32 -12.30 1.85 12.34
N LEU A 33 -11.10 2.33 12.66
CA LEU A 33 -10.03 2.49 11.69
C LEU A 33 -9.64 1.14 11.05
N TYR A 34 -9.47 0.11 11.88
CA TYR A 34 -9.15 -1.23 11.40
C TYR A 34 -10.22 -1.77 10.45
N GLU A 35 -11.50 -1.73 10.85
CA GLU A 35 -12.60 -2.23 10.00
C GLU A 35 -12.75 -1.42 8.71
N ALA A 36 -12.52 -0.10 8.75
CA ALA A 36 -12.56 0.74 7.56
C ALA A 36 -11.43 0.42 6.56
N ILE A 37 -10.21 0.15 7.05
CA ILE A 37 -9.08 -0.28 6.21
C ILE A 37 -9.35 -1.70 5.68
N LYS A 38 -9.82 -2.61 6.54
CA LYS A 38 -10.13 -4.00 6.20
C LYS A 38 -11.15 -4.09 5.08
N ASN A 39 -12.24 -3.34 5.17
CA ASN A 39 -13.28 -3.29 4.14
C ASN A 39 -12.80 -2.76 2.78
N LYS A 40 -11.57 -2.24 2.68
CA LYS A 40 -10.91 -1.92 1.41
C LYS A 40 -9.97 -3.03 0.99
N VAL A 41 -9.07 -3.47 1.88
CA VAL A 41 -8.04 -4.47 1.60
C VAL A 41 -8.62 -5.82 1.15
N ILE A 42 -9.78 -6.24 1.69
CA ILE A 42 -10.39 -7.52 1.31
C ILE A 42 -10.71 -7.62 -0.20
N PHE A 43 -10.99 -6.48 -0.84
CA PHE A 43 -11.30 -6.41 -2.27
C PHE A 43 -10.07 -6.23 -3.15
N CYS A 44 -8.88 -6.13 -2.56
CA CYS A 44 -7.62 -6.02 -3.28
C CYS A 44 -7.05 -7.40 -3.60
N ASN A 45 -6.41 -7.51 -4.77
CA ASN A 45 -5.54 -8.64 -5.11
C ASN A 45 -4.13 -8.46 -4.52
N VAL A 46 -3.65 -7.22 -4.47
CA VAL A 46 -2.33 -6.85 -3.96
C VAL A 46 -2.42 -5.55 -3.18
N VAL A 47 -1.62 -5.40 -2.13
CA VAL A 47 -1.52 -4.18 -1.32
C VAL A 47 -0.19 -3.51 -1.61
N ILE A 48 -0.21 -2.21 -1.88
CA ILE A 48 1.02 -1.46 -2.18
C ILE A 48 1.26 -0.43 -1.08
N ILE A 49 2.43 -0.49 -0.46
CA ILE A 49 2.80 0.35 0.68
C ILE A 49 4.04 1.16 0.32
N LEU A 50 4.00 2.46 0.57
CA LEU A 50 5.17 3.31 0.40
C LEU A 50 6.14 3.12 1.55
N ALA A 51 7.32 2.59 1.26
CA ALA A 51 8.33 2.27 2.26
C ALA A 51 9.13 3.51 2.73
N GLY A 52 8.58 4.72 2.65
CA GLY A 52 9.19 5.90 3.25
C GLY A 52 9.04 5.92 4.77
N VAL A 53 9.90 6.69 5.46
CA VAL A 53 9.73 6.92 6.91
C VAL A 53 8.68 8.00 7.12
N TYR A 54 7.49 7.60 7.58
CA TYR A 54 6.40 8.52 7.88
C TYR A 54 5.86 8.30 9.29
N SER A 55 6.10 9.24 10.20
CA SER A 55 5.60 9.15 11.58
C SER A 55 4.08 9.21 11.66
N SER A 56 3.44 10.01 10.81
CA SER A 56 1.99 10.26 10.83
C SER A 56 1.13 9.09 10.35
N TYR A 57 1.69 8.17 9.55
CA TYR A 57 0.93 7.07 8.92
C TYR A 57 1.26 5.69 9.50
N SER A 58 2.20 5.61 10.45
CA SER A 58 2.69 4.35 11.01
C SER A 58 1.56 3.45 11.53
N LYS A 59 0.55 4.01 12.20
CA LYS A 59 -0.62 3.26 12.67
C LYS A 59 -1.44 2.64 11.55
N TRP A 60 -1.65 3.37 10.45
CA TRP A 60 -2.45 2.89 9.32
C TRP A 60 -1.68 1.84 8.55
N ILE A 61 -0.39 2.09 8.30
CA ILE A 61 0.52 1.15 7.63
C ILE A 61 0.58 -0.18 8.38
N ASN A 62 0.71 -0.16 9.71
CA ASN A 62 0.75 -1.39 10.50
C ASN A 62 -0.56 -2.18 10.39
N LYS A 63 -1.72 -1.49 10.39
CA LYS A 63 -3.02 -2.15 10.18
C LYS A 63 -3.14 -2.70 8.75
N GLU A 64 -2.67 -1.97 7.74
CA GLU A 64 -2.66 -2.46 6.35
C GLU A 64 -1.82 -3.74 6.21
N ILE A 65 -0.63 -3.79 6.83
CA ILE A 65 0.23 -4.98 6.86
C ILE A 65 -0.50 -6.12 7.56
N GLU A 66 -0.98 -5.91 8.79
CA GLU A 66 -1.67 -6.93 9.59
C GLU A 66 -2.86 -7.54 8.83
N ILE A 67 -3.70 -6.69 8.23
CA ILE A 67 -4.87 -7.12 7.47
C ILE A 67 -4.44 -7.86 6.21
N ALA A 68 -3.45 -7.36 5.48
CA ALA A 68 -2.96 -7.99 4.26
C ALA A 68 -2.44 -9.40 4.56
N GLU A 69 -1.59 -9.56 5.58
CA GLU A 69 -1.08 -10.87 6.02
C GLU A 69 -2.22 -11.80 6.46
N TYR A 70 -3.17 -11.30 7.26
CA TYR A 70 -4.31 -12.08 7.72
C TYR A 70 -5.14 -12.65 6.56
N PHE A 71 -5.32 -11.87 5.49
CA PHE A 71 -6.07 -12.29 4.29
C PHE A 71 -5.18 -12.90 3.20
N GLY A 72 -3.88 -13.12 3.46
CA GLY A 72 -2.94 -13.66 2.48
C GLY A 72 -2.80 -12.79 1.23
N LYS A 73 -2.94 -11.47 1.36
CA LYS A 73 -2.80 -10.51 0.28
C LYS A 73 -1.33 -10.13 0.13
N PRO A 74 -0.72 -10.33 -1.05
CA PRO A 74 0.67 -9.97 -1.26
C PRO A 74 0.90 -8.47 -1.06
N ILE A 75 2.04 -8.13 -0.47
CA ILE A 75 2.47 -6.78 -0.15
C ILE A 75 3.64 -6.38 -1.05
N ILE A 76 3.45 -5.28 -1.80
CA ILE A 76 4.51 -4.63 -2.56
C ILE A 76 4.98 -3.38 -1.81
N ALA A 77 6.23 -3.37 -1.38
CA ALA A 77 6.89 -2.19 -0.84
C ALA A 77 7.47 -1.34 -1.98
N VAL A 78 7.12 -0.05 -2.01
CA VAL A 78 7.67 0.90 -2.99
C VAL A 78 8.62 1.86 -2.31
N GLU A 79 9.89 1.82 -2.70
CA GLU A 79 10.91 2.73 -2.18
C GLU A 79 10.87 4.08 -2.93
N PRO A 80 10.68 5.21 -2.23
CA PRO A 80 10.70 6.53 -2.83
C PRO A 80 12.09 6.89 -3.40
N TRP A 81 12.12 7.71 -4.46
CA TRP A 81 13.37 8.23 -5.01
C TRP A 81 14.13 9.07 -3.99
N GLY A 82 15.46 8.88 -3.93
CA GLY A 82 16.35 9.66 -3.07
C GLY A 82 16.15 9.44 -1.56
N SER A 83 15.42 8.40 -1.16
CA SER A 83 15.23 8.09 0.25
C SER A 83 16.44 7.34 0.81
N GLU A 84 17.20 8.00 1.68
CA GLU A 84 18.32 7.37 2.42
C GLU A 84 17.85 6.43 3.53
N ARG A 85 16.59 6.57 3.98
CA ARG A 85 15.98 5.78 5.06
C ARG A 85 14.59 5.31 4.65
N THR A 86 14.44 4.01 4.46
CA THR A 86 13.16 3.34 4.18
C THR A 86 12.66 2.55 5.39
N SER A 87 11.34 2.45 5.55
CA SER A 87 10.65 1.78 6.64
C SER A 87 11.04 0.30 6.71
N ARG A 88 11.67 -0.12 7.81
CA ARG A 88 12.11 -1.51 8.00
C ARG A 88 10.93 -2.47 8.09
N ILE A 89 9.91 -2.11 8.87
CA ILE A 89 8.70 -2.90 9.05
C ILE A 89 8.00 -3.18 7.70
N VAL A 90 7.87 -2.18 6.83
CA VAL A 90 7.24 -2.40 5.51
C VAL A 90 8.06 -3.39 4.67
N LYS A 91 9.39 -3.31 4.73
CA LYS A 91 10.27 -4.20 3.96
C LYS A 91 10.30 -5.63 4.51
N GLU A 92 10.26 -5.79 5.83
CA GLU A 92 10.28 -7.10 6.49
C GLU A 92 9.03 -7.92 6.17
N HIS A 93 7.90 -7.26 5.92
CA HIS A 93 6.61 -7.89 5.61
C HIS A 93 6.25 -7.88 4.11
N ALA A 94 7.13 -7.37 3.24
CA ALA A 94 6.83 -7.29 1.81
C ALA A 94 7.28 -8.52 1.02
N ASP A 95 6.38 -9.04 0.18
CA ASP A 95 6.68 -10.10 -0.79
C ASP A 95 7.54 -9.60 -1.95
N ARG A 96 7.46 -8.30 -2.25
CA ARG A 96 8.28 -7.66 -3.28
C ARG A 96 8.62 -6.22 -2.92
N ILE A 97 9.89 -5.88 -3.06
CA ILE A 97 10.38 -4.50 -2.88
C ILE A 97 10.76 -3.96 -4.25
N VAL A 98 10.20 -2.83 -4.63
CA VAL A 98 10.45 -2.18 -5.92
C VAL A 98 10.83 -0.72 -5.76
N LYS A 99 11.53 -0.18 -6.74
CA LYS A 99 11.75 1.26 -6.85
C LYS A 99 10.45 1.94 -7.30
N TRP A 100 10.33 3.23 -7.00
CA TRP A 100 9.23 4.07 -7.47
C TRP A 100 9.33 4.33 -8.99
N ASN A 101 9.01 3.33 -9.79
CA ASN A 101 8.98 3.40 -11.24
C ASN A 101 7.76 2.63 -11.76
N THR A 102 7.11 3.14 -12.82
CA THR A 102 5.89 2.53 -13.37
C THR A 102 6.10 1.07 -13.76
N GLU A 103 7.21 0.75 -14.43
CA GLU A 103 7.47 -0.61 -14.91
C GLU A 103 7.72 -1.58 -13.78
N SER A 104 8.51 -1.19 -12.78
CA SER A 104 8.80 -2.07 -11.65
C SER A 104 7.56 -2.32 -10.81
N ILE A 105 6.71 -1.31 -10.60
CA ILE A 105 5.46 -1.47 -9.85
C ILE A 105 4.48 -2.35 -10.64
N VAL A 106 4.25 -2.06 -11.92
CA VAL A 106 3.33 -2.83 -12.77
C VAL A 106 3.80 -4.28 -12.94
N GLY A 107 5.11 -4.50 -13.12
CA GLY A 107 5.69 -5.84 -13.17
C GLY A 107 5.41 -6.62 -11.89
N ALA A 108 5.70 -6.04 -10.73
CA ALA A 108 5.42 -6.68 -9.45
C ALA A 108 3.93 -6.96 -9.22
N ILE A 109 3.03 -6.07 -9.67
CA ILE A 109 1.58 -6.32 -9.60
C ILE A 109 1.22 -7.54 -10.46
N ARG A 110 1.72 -7.62 -11.70
CA ARG A 110 1.43 -8.74 -12.61
C ARG A 110 1.98 -10.08 -12.12
N ASP A 111 3.08 -10.07 -11.38
CA ASP A 111 3.69 -11.27 -10.84
C ASP A 111 2.94 -11.83 -9.62
N LEU A 112 2.24 -10.97 -8.87
CA LEU A 112 1.68 -11.31 -7.55
C LEU A 112 0.15 -11.32 -7.49
N ALA A 113 -0.52 -10.59 -8.37
CA ALA A 113 -1.99 -10.49 -8.41
C ALA A 113 -2.65 -11.60 -9.23
#